data_AF-A0A1V6V1I2-F1
#
_entry.id   AF-A0A1V6V1I2-F1
#
_cell.length_a   1.000
_cell.length_b   1.000
_cell.length_c   1.000
_cell.angle_alpha   90.00
_cell.angle_beta   90.00
_cell.angle_gamma   90.00
#
_symmetry.space_group_name_H-M   'P 1'
#
loop_
_entity.id
_entity.type
_entity.pdbx_description
1 polymer ?
#
loop_
_entity_poly.entity_id
_entity_poly.type
_entity_poly.pdbx_seq_one_letter_code
_entity_poly.pdbx_strand_id
1 'polypeptide(L)'
;MSNRESALSPWQKSFQQECRTFVEEAETLADYARQYPDDDEYEHSEDICRGLESLWSQIARVKDTGLDMVAETPRCSLVLKNRDYWFIRALADQTEFEDECDEIEARLGGLVSMVERHELENLWIAGELESTALYIQERFDV
;
A
#
# COMPACT_ATOMS: atom_id res chain seq x y z
N MET A 1 32.70 -20.06 3.40
CA MET A 1 31.95 -19.36 2.34
C MET A 1 31.11 -18.31 3.03
N SER A 2 31.36 -17.03 2.75
CA SER A 2 30.69 -15.92 3.44
C SER A 2 29.35 -15.67 2.75
N ASN A 3 28.26 -16.18 3.32
CA ASN A 3 26.91 -15.73 2.99
C ASN A 3 26.75 -14.30 3.52
N ARG A 4 27.29 -13.33 2.79
CA ARG A 4 26.82 -11.95 2.92
C ARG A 4 25.51 -11.93 2.15
N GLU A 5 24.38 -11.94 2.85
CA GLU A 5 23.18 -11.28 2.33
C GLU A 5 23.66 -9.94 1.77
N SER A 6 23.45 -9.72 0.48
CA SER A 6 23.79 -8.45 -0.15
C SER A 6 23.06 -7.37 0.64
N ALA A 7 23.81 -6.53 1.36
CA ALA A 7 23.23 -5.43 2.11
C ALA A 7 22.32 -4.64 1.16
N LEU A 8 21.02 -4.62 1.45
CA LEU A 8 20.03 -3.93 0.63
C LEU A 8 20.48 -2.49 0.41
N SER A 9 20.24 -1.96 -0.80
CA SER A 9 20.54 -0.57 -1.06
C SER A 9 19.74 0.33 -0.11
N PRO A 10 20.25 1.53 0.25
CA PRO A 10 19.48 2.47 1.06
C PRO A 10 18.08 2.74 0.47
N TRP A 11 17.99 2.84 -0.86
CA TRP A 11 16.73 3.04 -1.57
C TRP A 11 15.76 1.85 -1.44
N GLN A 12 16.25 0.62 -1.58
CA GLN A 12 15.42 -0.57 -1.39
C GLN A 12 14.92 -0.67 0.07
N LYS A 13 15.76 -0.29 1.03
CA LYS A 13 15.36 -0.24 2.45
C LYS A 13 14.27 0.81 2.69
N SER A 14 14.42 2.01 2.13
CA SER A 14 13.41 3.07 2.25
C SER A 14 12.08 2.63 1.65
N PHE A 15 12.08 2.08 0.42
CA PHE A 15 10.87 1.56 -0.21
C PHE A 15 10.19 0.48 0.65
N GLN A 16 10.95 -0.52 1.11
CA GLN A 16 10.40 -1.58 1.96
C GLN A 16 9.93 -1.04 3.33
N GLN A 17 10.53 0.03 3.85
CA GLN A 17 10.06 0.68 5.07
C GLN A 17 8.70 1.35 4.85
N GLU A 18 8.51 2.09 3.76
CA GLU A 18 7.21 2.70 3.46
C GLU A 18 6.12 1.64 3.22
N CYS A 19 6.47 0.51 2.62
CA CYS A 19 5.56 -0.63 2.48
C CYS A 19 5.16 -1.22 3.84
N ARG A 20 6.10 -1.42 4.77
CA ARG A 20 5.80 -1.88 6.14
C ARG A 20 4.89 -0.90 6.87
N THR A 21 5.20 0.40 6.79
CA THR A 21 4.35 1.44 7.40
C THR A 21 2.93 1.37 6.86
N PHE A 22 2.76 1.24 5.54
CA PHE A 22 1.43 1.09 4.95
C PHE A 22 0.70 -0.16 5.49
N VAL A 23 1.37 -1.32 5.52
CA VAL A 23 0.80 -2.58 6.02
C VAL A 23 0.37 -2.45 7.48
N GLU A 24 1.26 -1.95 8.35
CA GLU A 24 0.98 -1.77 9.77
C GLU A 24 -0.21 -0.82 10.01
N GLU A 25 -0.29 0.28 9.26
CA GLU A 25 -1.42 1.22 9.34
C GLU A 25 -2.73 0.57 8.84
N ALA A 26 -2.67 -0.21 7.76
CA ALA A 26 -3.84 -0.87 7.18
C ALA A 26 -4.40 -1.95 8.11
N GLU A 27 -3.53 -2.77 8.70
CA GLU A 27 -3.90 -3.78 9.70
C GLU A 27 -4.49 -3.14 10.95
N THR A 28 -3.86 -2.08 11.46
CA THR A 28 -4.36 -1.33 12.62
C THR A 28 -5.76 -0.76 12.36
N LEU A 29 -5.98 -0.20 11.18
CA LEU A 29 -7.28 0.35 10.82
C LEU A 29 -8.34 -0.73 10.60
N ALA A 30 -7.96 -1.88 10.03
CA ALA A 30 -8.86 -3.02 9.89
C ALA A 30 -9.30 -3.59 11.25
N ASP A 31 -8.37 -3.71 12.19
CA ASP A 31 -8.65 -4.13 13.57
C ASP A 31 -9.54 -3.13 14.31
N TYR A 32 -9.37 -1.83 14.04
CA TYR A 32 -10.27 -0.80 14.56
C TYR A 32 -11.68 -0.97 13.98
N ALA A 33 -11.82 -1.04 12.65
CA ALA A 33 -13.13 -1.19 11.99
C ALA A 33 -13.89 -2.45 12.46
N ARG A 34 -13.18 -3.55 12.74
CA ARG A 34 -13.77 -4.77 13.32
C ARG A 34 -14.36 -4.63 14.72
N GLN A 35 -13.83 -3.71 15.53
CA GLN A 35 -14.37 -3.49 16.87
C GLN A 35 -15.77 -2.88 16.84
N TYR A 36 -16.13 -2.28 15.69
CA TYR A 36 -17.36 -1.52 15.49
C TYR A 36 -18.11 -2.01 14.24
N PRO A 37 -18.52 -3.29 14.16
CA PRO A 37 -18.96 -3.92 12.91
C PRO A 37 -20.26 -3.36 12.32
N ASP A 38 -21.22 -3.01 13.18
CA ASP A 38 -22.57 -2.52 12.83
C ASP A 38 -22.77 -1.06 13.26
N ASP A 39 -21.67 -0.32 13.37
CA ASP A 39 -21.69 0.96 14.07
C ASP A 39 -21.96 2.13 13.13
N ASP A 40 -23.11 2.77 13.34
CA ASP A 40 -23.51 4.02 12.69
C ASP A 40 -23.06 5.26 13.51
N GLU A 41 -22.28 5.08 14.58
CA GLU A 41 -21.76 6.19 15.39
C GLU A 41 -20.79 7.05 14.59
N TYR A 42 -21.11 8.34 14.51
CA TYR A 42 -20.36 9.34 13.76
C TYR A 42 -18.87 9.41 14.13
N GLU A 43 -18.52 9.23 15.40
CA GLU A 43 -17.14 9.32 15.89
C GLU A 43 -16.25 8.21 15.30
N HIS A 44 -16.76 6.97 15.22
CA HIS A 44 -16.01 5.85 14.67
C HIS A 44 -15.88 5.95 13.14
N SER A 45 -16.90 6.46 12.45
CA SER A 45 -16.82 6.76 11.02
C SER A 45 -15.80 7.86 10.70
N GLU A 46 -15.68 8.90 11.53
CA GLU A 46 -14.67 9.95 11.37
C GLU A 46 -13.25 9.40 11.54
N ASP A 47 -13.03 8.54 12.53
CA ASP A 47 -11.75 7.86 12.73
C ASP A 47 -11.38 6.94 11.56
N ILE A 48 -12.35 6.20 11.02
CA ILE A 48 -12.14 5.35 9.85
C ILE A 48 -11.78 6.18 8.62
N CYS A 49 -12.51 7.27 8.35
CA CYS A 49 -12.19 8.20 7.25
C CYS A 49 -10.76 8.73 7.37
N ARG A 50 -10.38 9.22 8.55
CA ARG A 50 -9.02 9.73 8.78
C ARG A 50 -7.95 8.67 8.59
N GLY A 51 -8.21 7.43 9.01
CA GLY A 51 -7.31 6.30 8.77
C GLY A 51 -7.14 6.01 7.27
N LEU A 52 -8.25 5.99 6.53
CA LEU A 52 -8.23 5.79 5.08
C LEU A 52 -7.50 6.92 4.34
N GLU A 53 -7.66 8.18 4.76
CA GLU A 53 -6.91 9.32 4.21
C GLU A 53 -5.39 9.22 4.51
N SER A 54 -5.02 8.70 5.69
CA SER A 54 -3.62 8.40 6.03
C SER A 54 -3.04 7.37 5.06
N LEU A 55 -3.74 6.24 4.88
CA LEU A 55 -3.34 5.20 3.92
C LEU A 55 -3.27 5.72 2.49
N TRP A 56 -4.22 6.58 2.10
CA TRP A 56 -4.23 7.21 0.79
C TRP A 56 -3.00 8.08 0.56
N SER A 57 -2.56 8.82 1.59
CA SER A 57 -1.31 9.58 1.55
C SER A 57 -0.07 8.66 1.56
N GLN A 58 -0.15 7.54 2.29
CA GLN A 58 0.95 6.60 2.46
C GLN A 58 1.21 5.78 1.19
N ILE A 59 0.17 5.39 0.43
CA ILE A 59 0.37 4.68 -0.86
C ILE A 59 1.08 5.58 -1.89
N ALA A 60 0.83 6.89 -1.87
CA ALA A 60 1.59 7.82 -2.71
C ALA A 60 3.10 7.82 -2.36
N ARG A 61 3.45 7.72 -1.07
CA ARG A 61 4.85 7.57 -0.64
C ARG A 61 5.47 6.25 -1.05
N VAL A 62 4.70 5.16 -0.99
CA VAL A 62 5.15 3.85 -1.50
C VAL A 62 5.46 3.95 -3.00
N LYS A 63 4.58 4.59 -3.78
CA LYS A 63 4.76 4.85 -5.21
C LYS A 63 6.04 5.66 -5.47
N ASP A 64 6.18 6.81 -4.83
CA ASP A 64 7.34 7.70 -5.01
C ASP A 64 8.67 6.99 -4.65
N THR A 65 8.72 6.33 -3.49
CA THR A 65 9.94 5.63 -3.04
C THR A 65 10.26 4.39 -3.89
N GLY A 66 9.25 3.74 -4.48
CA GLY A 66 9.44 2.65 -5.43
C GLY A 66 10.07 3.14 -6.73
N LEU A 67 9.59 4.26 -7.27
CA LEU A 67 10.17 4.90 -8.46
C LEU A 67 11.61 5.38 -8.21
N ASP A 68 11.86 6.01 -7.07
CA ASP A 68 13.22 6.41 -6.64
C ASP A 68 14.16 5.20 -6.54
N MET A 69 13.68 4.09 -5.97
CA MET A 69 14.46 2.85 -5.88
C MET A 69 14.84 2.31 -7.26
N VAL A 70 13.91 2.30 -8.22
CA VAL A 70 14.17 1.86 -9.59
C VAL A 70 15.17 2.79 -10.29
N ALA A 71 15.01 4.11 -10.15
CA ALA A 71 15.87 5.10 -10.78
C ALA A 71 17.31 5.02 -10.26
N GLU A 72 17.48 4.95 -8.95
CA GLU A 72 18.79 5.03 -8.29
C GLU A 72 19.48 3.67 -8.21
N THR A 73 18.70 2.58 -8.07
CA THR A 73 19.22 1.22 -7.92
C THR A 73 18.53 0.20 -8.82
N PRO A 74 18.57 0.36 -10.16
CA PRO A 74 17.87 -0.51 -11.12
C PRO A 74 18.36 -1.96 -11.15
N ARG A 75 19.41 -2.29 -10.39
CA ARG A 75 20.00 -3.63 -10.26
C ARG A 75 19.80 -4.22 -8.86
N CYS A 76 18.95 -3.63 -8.03
CA CYS A 76 18.62 -4.20 -6.72
C CYS A 76 17.84 -5.52 -6.89
N SER A 77 17.81 -6.34 -5.83
CA SER A 77 17.21 -7.68 -5.92
C SER A 77 15.73 -7.64 -6.27
N LEU A 78 14.99 -6.65 -5.75
CA LEU A 78 13.57 -6.49 -5.98
C LEU A 78 13.27 -6.17 -7.46
N VAL A 79 14.04 -5.25 -8.05
CA VAL A 79 13.90 -4.86 -9.46
C VAL A 79 14.30 -5.98 -10.40
N LEU A 80 15.38 -6.70 -10.08
CA LEU A 80 15.84 -7.83 -10.89
C LEU A 80 14.90 -9.05 -10.84
N LYS A 81 14.18 -9.25 -9.73
CA LYS A 81 13.23 -10.36 -9.57
C LYS A 81 12.05 -10.24 -10.55
N ASN A 82 11.60 -9.03 -10.84
CA ASN A 82 10.50 -8.80 -11.78
C ASN A 82 10.68 -7.52 -12.60
N ARG A 83 11.57 -7.56 -13.58
CA ARG A 83 11.95 -6.36 -14.34
C ARG A 83 10.78 -5.72 -15.10
N ASP A 84 9.91 -6.54 -15.70
CA ASP A 84 8.82 -6.03 -16.56
C ASP A 84 7.72 -5.31 -15.76
N TYR A 85 7.73 -5.46 -14.43
CA TYR A 85 6.84 -4.76 -13.51
C TYR A 85 7.30 -3.33 -13.22
N TRP A 86 8.62 -3.13 -13.09
CA TRP A 86 9.24 -1.87 -12.69
C TRP A 86 9.61 -0.95 -13.86
N PHE A 87 9.59 -1.45 -15.10
CA PHE A 87 9.99 -0.68 -16.27
C PHE A 87 8.86 -0.61 -17.29
N ILE A 88 8.70 0.57 -17.89
CA ILE A 88 7.70 0.84 -18.91
C ILE A 88 7.84 -0.17 -20.06
N ARG A 89 6.76 -0.87 -20.37
CA ARG A 89 6.68 -1.76 -21.53
C ARG A 89 6.59 -0.91 -22.80
N ALA A 90 7.06 -1.42 -23.94
CA ALA A 90 7.24 -0.65 -25.18
C ALA A 90 5.99 0.08 -25.75
N LEU A 91 4.81 -0.12 -25.17
CA LEU A 91 3.53 0.48 -25.56
C LEU A 91 2.75 1.08 -24.38
N ALA A 92 3.35 1.18 -23.19
CA ALA A 92 2.73 1.74 -22.00
C ALA A 92 3.26 3.16 -21.71
N ASP A 93 2.44 3.98 -21.05
CA ASP A 93 2.84 5.29 -20.54
C ASP A 93 3.29 5.23 -19.07
N GLN A 94 2.99 4.12 -18.38
CA GLN A 94 3.28 3.86 -16.97
C GLN A 94 3.82 2.43 -16.76
N THR A 95 4.42 2.18 -15.60
CA THR A 95 4.82 0.85 -15.15
C THR A 95 3.63 0.12 -14.51
N GLU A 96 3.66 -1.22 -14.50
CA GLU A 96 2.64 -2.02 -13.80
C GLU A 96 2.64 -1.75 -12.28
N PHE A 97 3.80 -1.37 -11.72
CA PHE A 97 3.90 -0.87 -10.35
C PHE A 97 3.09 0.42 -10.13
N GLU A 98 3.25 1.41 -11.02
CA GLU A 98 2.49 2.66 -10.95
C GLU A 98 0.99 2.41 -11.10
N ASP A 99 0.60 1.58 -12.07
CA ASP A 99 -0.81 1.20 -12.29
C ASP A 99 -1.43 0.60 -11.01
N GLU A 100 -0.73 -0.34 -10.35
CA GLU A 100 -1.22 -0.94 -9.10
C GLU A 100 -1.31 0.05 -7.94
N CYS A 101 -0.33 0.95 -7.80
CA CYS A 101 -0.41 2.01 -6.80
C CYS A 101 -1.59 2.94 -7.06
N ASP A 102 -1.83 3.33 -8.31
CA ASP A 102 -2.97 4.18 -8.71
C ASP A 102 -4.31 3.46 -8.48
N GLU A 103 -4.38 2.14 -8.69
CA GLU A 103 -5.58 1.33 -8.38
C GLU A 103 -5.88 1.27 -6.87
N ILE A 104 -4.86 1.06 -6.03
CA ILE A 104 -5.01 1.09 -4.56
C ILE A 104 -5.42 2.50 -4.11
N GLU A 105 -4.78 3.52 -4.67
CA GLU A 105 -5.08 4.94 -4.42
C GLU A 105 -6.56 5.25 -4.70
N ALA A 106 -7.06 4.86 -5.88
CA ALA A 106 -8.46 5.05 -6.27
C ALA A 106 -9.43 4.29 -5.35
N ARG A 107 -9.05 3.08 -4.92
CA ARG A 107 -9.87 2.26 -4.00
C ARG A 107 -10.00 2.90 -2.64
N LEU A 108 -8.90 3.38 -2.05
CA LEU A 108 -8.90 4.07 -0.77
C LEU A 108 -9.76 5.34 -0.82
N GLY A 109 -9.63 6.16 -1.87
CA GLY A 109 -10.50 7.32 -2.07
C GLY A 109 -11.98 6.97 -2.25
N GLY A 110 -12.27 5.83 -2.90
CA GLY A 110 -13.61 5.27 -2.99
C GLY A 110 -14.18 4.86 -1.63
N LEU A 111 -13.37 4.20 -0.79
CA LEU A 111 -13.76 3.81 0.57
C LEU A 111 -14.05 5.04 1.45
N VAL A 112 -13.21 6.08 1.40
CA VAL A 112 -13.47 7.35 2.12
C VAL A 112 -14.85 7.90 1.75
N SER A 113 -15.13 8.00 0.45
CA SER A 113 -16.41 8.52 -0.05
C SER A 113 -17.62 7.70 0.41
N MET A 114 -17.47 6.37 0.52
CA MET A 114 -18.54 5.48 0.97
C MET A 114 -18.78 5.57 2.48
N VAL A 115 -17.71 5.68 3.28
CA VAL A 115 -17.80 5.86 4.74
C VAL A 115 -18.49 7.18 5.08
N GLU A 116 -18.09 8.29 4.44
CA GLU A 116 -18.72 9.60 4.64
C GLU A 116 -20.23 9.57 4.37
N ARG A 117 -20.66 8.75 3.41
CA ARG A 117 -22.08 8.58 3.03
C ARG A 117 -22.81 7.51 3.83
N HIS A 118 -22.12 6.81 4.73
CA HIS A 118 -22.65 5.68 5.50
C HIS A 118 -23.21 4.58 4.57
N GLU A 119 -22.51 4.32 3.46
CA GLU A 119 -22.91 3.38 2.40
C GLU A 119 -22.23 2.00 2.54
N LEU A 120 -21.34 1.83 3.53
CA LEU A 120 -20.52 0.64 3.67
C LEU A 120 -20.36 0.24 5.14
N GLU A 121 -20.52 -1.06 5.42
CA GLU A 121 -20.30 -1.62 6.75
C GLU A 121 -18.80 -1.69 7.07
N ASN A 122 -18.45 -1.49 8.34
CA ASN A 122 -17.05 -1.47 8.79
C ASN A 122 -16.33 -2.81 8.56
N LEU A 123 -17.07 -3.93 8.55
CA LEU A 123 -16.52 -5.24 8.21
C LEU A 123 -16.04 -5.35 6.76
N TRP A 124 -16.72 -4.69 5.82
CA TRP A 124 -16.28 -4.65 4.42
C TRP A 124 -14.98 -3.85 4.29
N ILE A 125 -14.88 -2.73 5.00
CA ILE A 125 -13.67 -1.90 5.05
C ILE A 125 -12.50 -2.71 5.60
N ALA A 126 -12.69 -3.39 6.73
CA ALA A 126 -11.66 -4.25 7.31
C ALA A 126 -11.16 -5.32 6.33
N GLY A 127 -12.08 -5.98 5.61
CA GLY A 127 -11.72 -6.98 4.60
C GLY A 127 -10.90 -6.42 3.44
N GLU A 128 -11.25 -5.25 2.92
CA GLU A 128 -10.48 -4.60 1.85
C GLU A 128 -9.08 -4.16 2.32
N LEU A 129 -8.98 -3.62 3.54
CA LEU A 129 -7.71 -3.20 4.13
C LEU A 129 -6.75 -4.37 4.31
N GLU A 130 -7.23 -5.49 4.84
CA GLU A 130 -6.42 -6.71 5.02
C GLU A 130 -6.01 -7.33 3.70
N SER A 131 -6.92 -7.39 2.73
CA SER A 131 -6.58 -7.90 1.40
C SER A 131 -5.49 -7.05 0.75
N THR A 132 -5.52 -5.73 0.96
CA THR A 132 -4.51 -4.80 0.42
C THR A 132 -3.18 -4.94 1.17
N ALA A 133 -3.22 -5.05 2.50
CA ALA A 133 -2.04 -5.25 3.34
C ALA A 133 -1.32 -6.57 2.98
N LEU A 134 -2.06 -7.67 2.89
CA LEU A 134 -1.53 -8.97 2.50
C LEU A 134 -0.91 -8.92 1.09
N TYR A 135 -1.57 -8.26 0.15
CA TYR A 135 -1.05 -8.07 -1.20
C TYR A 135 0.33 -7.39 -1.20
N ILE A 136 0.47 -6.25 -0.51
CA ILE A 136 1.73 -5.49 -0.42
C ILE A 136 2.82 -6.33 0.27
N GLN A 137 2.47 -7.00 1.37
CA GLN A 137 3.38 -7.88 2.10
C GLN A 137 3.94 -9.00 1.22
N GLU A 138 3.08 -9.74 0.52
CA GLU A 138 3.50 -10.83 -0.36
C GLU A 138 4.30 -10.33 -1.57
N ARG A 139 3.90 -9.18 -2.13
CA ARG A 139 4.52 -8.61 -3.33
C ARG A 139 5.93 -8.13 -3.06
N PHE A 140 6.16 -7.47 -1.93
CA PHE A 140 7.41 -6.77 -1.62
C PHE A 140 8.26 -7.44 -0.53
N ASP A 141 7.80 -8.56 0.02
CA ASP A 141 8.49 -9.37 1.04
C ASP A 141 8.82 -8.52 2.28
N VAL A 142 7.78 -7.90 2.85
CA VAL A 142 7.87 -6.94 3.97
C VAL A 142 7.16 -7.38 5.25
#